data_AF-A0A1H2YJH8-F1
#
_entry.id   AF-A0A1H2YJH8-F1
#
_cell.length_a   1.000
_cell.length_b   1.000
_cell.length_c   1.000
_cell.angle_alpha   90.00
_cell.angle_beta   90.00
_cell.angle_gamma   90.00
#
_symmetry.space_group_name_H-M   'P 1'
#
loop_
_entity.id
_entity.type
_entity.pdbx_description
1 polymer ?
#
loop_
_entity_poly.entity_id
_entity_poly.type
_entity_poly.pdbx_seq_one_letter_code
_entity_poly.pdbx_strand_id
1 'polypeptide(L)'
;MAKEKKSLMNRFIHIIEKGGNKLPHPFILFGILLVAVLILSFVFSQLGTSITYFSASKTAGAAGKEVTVKVVNLLSADNLRYLITKYPDIYVGYTPLKLTLIMMATTAFIDKTGFFETLMKKYLLKAPKSLITFAVAFMAVNANLMSDAGTYFSLAIGGVIFHAMGRNPLIGVILGYAGCSGGFTANLFLAGTDALLAGITENIVEQMGLSVPINPAINYFFMASATVFLAITLTLFTEKVVCKMVGDGEGVVDRSLLEQYQPTPEQEKGLRWSGYGFLFFLAVMALLTVPQTAILRNQAGGFLPKSPPVPGDYHDHRLFVRQHRAALRLGHRPDQEGP
;
A
#
# COMPACT_ATOMS: atom_id res chain seq x y z
N MET A 1 -47.47 -15.76 4.43
CA MET A 1 -46.30 -14.95 4.08
C MET A 1 -45.72 -15.47 2.77
N ALA A 2 -45.90 -14.73 1.67
CA ALA A 2 -45.35 -15.12 0.38
C ALA A 2 -43.82 -15.04 0.45
N LYS A 3 -43.14 -16.15 0.11
CA LYS A 3 -41.68 -16.24 0.07
C LYS A 3 -41.19 -15.29 -1.02
N GLU A 4 -40.72 -14.09 -0.65
CA GLU A 4 -40.13 -13.14 -1.59
C GLU A 4 -39.12 -13.88 -2.47
N LYS A 5 -39.30 -13.82 -3.79
CA LYS A 5 -38.32 -14.36 -4.74
C LYS A 5 -37.04 -13.56 -4.56
N LYS A 6 -36.09 -14.08 -3.77
CA LYS A 6 -34.75 -13.52 -3.62
C LYS A 6 -34.20 -13.20 -5.02
N SER A 7 -33.96 -11.91 -5.28
CA SER A 7 -33.34 -11.40 -6.51
C SER A 7 -32.11 -12.23 -6.87
N LEU A 8 -31.80 -12.36 -8.17
CA LEU A 8 -30.58 -13.03 -8.63
C LEU A 8 -29.32 -12.47 -7.95
N MET A 9 -29.32 -11.16 -7.66
CA MET A 9 -28.28 -10.50 -6.87
C MET A 9 -28.14 -11.08 -5.46
N ASN A 10 -29.25 -11.29 -4.75
CA ASN A 10 -29.24 -11.83 -3.39
C ASN A 10 -28.73 -13.27 -3.36
N ARG A 11 -28.97 -14.06 -4.42
CA ARG A 11 -28.43 -15.43 -4.53
C ARG A 11 -26.92 -15.40 -4.77
N PHE A 12 -26.45 -14.50 -5.64
CA PHE A 12 -25.03 -14.33 -5.92
C PHE A 12 -24.23 -13.91 -4.68
N ILE A 13 -24.72 -12.91 -3.93
CA ILE A 13 -24.10 -12.47 -2.67
C ILE A 13 -23.96 -13.63 -1.68
N HIS A 14 -24.99 -14.48 -1.56
CA HIS A 14 -24.98 -15.60 -0.62
C HIS A 14 -23.98 -16.71 -1.00
N ILE A 15 -23.69 -16.89 -2.28
CA ILE A 15 -22.64 -17.81 -2.74
C ILE A 15 -21.27 -17.29 -2.33
N ILE A 16 -21.02 -15.98 -2.54
CA ILE A 16 -19.76 -15.34 -2.15
C ILE A 16 -19.56 -15.43 -0.64
N GLU A 17 -20.58 -15.11 0.15
CA GLU A 17 -20.56 -15.19 1.61
C GLU A 17 -20.18 -16.60 2.09
N LYS A 18 -20.83 -17.63 1.53
CA LYS A 18 -20.54 -19.02 1.89
C LYS A 18 -19.13 -19.46 1.49
N GLY A 19 -18.65 -18.97 0.35
CA GLY A 19 -17.28 -19.23 -0.12
C GLY A 19 -16.23 -18.57 0.77
N GLY A 20 -16.42 -17.28 1.07
CA GLY A 20 -15.51 -16.48 1.90
C GLY A 20 -15.38 -17.02 3.32
N ASN A 21 -16.50 -17.40 3.95
CA ASN A 21 -16.52 -17.94 5.32
C ASN A 21 -15.81 -19.30 5.46
N LYS A 22 -15.51 -19.98 4.34
CA LYS A 22 -14.82 -21.27 4.36
C LYS A 22 -13.30 -21.14 4.34
N LEU A 23 -12.76 -19.97 4.02
CA LEU A 23 -11.33 -19.74 4.00
C LEU A 23 -10.80 -19.61 5.43
N PRO A 24 -9.76 -20.37 5.81
CA PRO A 24 -9.14 -20.24 7.12
C PRO A 24 -8.41 -18.90 7.23
N HIS A 25 -8.12 -18.48 8.47
CA HIS A 25 -7.31 -17.30 8.73
C HIS A 25 -6.00 -17.34 7.91
N PRO A 26 -5.55 -16.23 7.29
CA PRO A 26 -4.37 -16.23 6.39
C PRO A 26 -3.13 -16.88 6.99
N PHE A 27 -2.86 -16.66 8.28
CA PHE A 27 -1.77 -17.34 8.99
C PHE A 27 -1.86 -18.88 8.92
N ILE A 28 -3.06 -19.43 9.15
CA ILE A 28 -3.31 -20.88 9.06
C ILE A 28 -3.20 -21.33 7.61
N LEU A 29 -3.71 -20.54 6.67
CA LEU A 29 -3.61 -20.83 5.23
C LEU A 29 -2.14 -20.98 4.79
N PHE A 30 -1.27 -20.02 5.15
CA PHE A 30 0.15 -20.11 4.86
C PHE A 30 0.84 -21.26 5.58
N GLY A 31 0.43 -21.58 6.82
CA GLY A 31 0.90 -22.77 7.53
C GLY A 31 0.56 -24.08 6.80
N ILE A 32 -0.68 -24.20 6.32
CA ILE A 32 -1.13 -25.36 5.51
C ILE A 32 -0.33 -25.44 4.21
N LEU A 33 -0.14 -24.32 3.51
CA LEU A 33 0.64 -24.27 2.28
C LEU A 33 2.10 -24.66 2.52
N LEU A 34 2.71 -24.22 3.62
CA LEU A 34 4.08 -24.58 3.99
C LEU A 34 4.20 -26.09 4.21
N VAL A 35 3.31 -26.68 5.00
CA VAL A 35 3.30 -28.14 5.26
C VAL A 35 3.07 -28.90 3.95
N ALA A 36 2.14 -28.45 3.11
CA ALA A 36 1.88 -29.04 1.81
C ALA A 36 3.12 -29.00 0.91
N VAL A 37 3.82 -27.87 0.84
CA VAL A 37 5.08 -27.73 0.07
C VAL A 37 6.17 -28.66 0.60
N LEU A 38 6.33 -28.80 1.92
CA LEU A 38 7.29 -29.75 2.50
C LEU A 38 7.00 -31.18 2.06
N ILE A 39 5.75 -31.62 2.18
CA ILE A 39 5.31 -32.97 1.80
C ILE A 39 5.47 -33.20 0.29
N LEU A 40 5.01 -32.26 -0.54
CA LEU A 40 5.11 -32.36 -2.00
C LEU A 40 6.57 -32.36 -2.46
N SER A 41 7.44 -31.55 -1.83
CA SER A 41 8.87 -31.53 -2.13
C SER A 41 9.52 -32.88 -1.85
N PHE A 42 9.13 -33.55 -0.76
CA PHE A 42 9.59 -34.89 -0.43
C PHE A 42 9.13 -35.89 -1.49
N VAL A 43 7.82 -35.97 -1.76
CA VAL A 43 7.24 -36.94 -2.71
C VAL A 43 7.84 -36.78 -4.11
N PHE A 44 7.87 -35.55 -4.66
CA PHE A 44 8.37 -35.32 -6.01
C PHE A 44 9.89 -35.50 -6.14
N SER A 45 10.66 -35.26 -5.07
CA SER A 45 12.09 -35.56 -5.06
C SER A 45 12.36 -37.06 -5.14
N GLN A 46 11.55 -37.89 -4.46
CA GLN A 46 11.67 -39.36 -4.51
C GLN A 46 11.32 -39.91 -5.89
N LEU A 47 10.38 -39.27 -6.58
CA LEU A 47 10.02 -39.59 -7.96
C LEU A 47 11.07 -39.11 -8.98
N GLY A 48 12.13 -38.41 -8.55
CA GLY A 48 13.16 -37.89 -9.46
C GLY A 48 12.65 -36.81 -10.42
N THR A 49 11.58 -36.10 -10.03
CA THR A 49 10.89 -35.14 -10.92
C THR A 49 11.83 -34.00 -11.31
N SER A 50 11.90 -33.71 -12.61
CA SER A 50 12.68 -32.61 -13.16
C SER A 50 11.94 -31.94 -14.31
N ILE A 51 12.17 -30.64 -14.50
CA ILE A 51 11.58 -29.86 -15.58
C ILE A 51 12.72 -29.14 -16.31
N THR A 52 12.73 -29.26 -17.64
CA THR A 52 13.58 -28.45 -18.51
C THR A 52 12.72 -27.34 -19.09
N TYR A 53 13.18 -26.10 -18.93
CA TYR A 53 12.52 -24.94 -19.53
C TYR A 53 13.55 -23.97 -20.10
N PHE A 54 13.10 -23.15 -21.06
CA PHE A 54 13.93 -22.11 -21.64
C PHE A 54 13.95 -20.90 -20.71
N SER A 55 15.07 -20.69 -20.02
CA SER A 55 15.26 -19.56 -19.12
C SER A 55 15.66 -18.32 -19.92
N ALA A 56 14.93 -17.21 -19.73
CA ALA A 56 15.38 -15.91 -20.22
C ALA A 56 16.72 -15.57 -19.57
N SER A 57 17.69 -15.12 -20.37
CA SER A 57 19.01 -14.76 -19.83
C SER A 57 18.89 -13.64 -18.81
N LYS A 58 19.57 -13.79 -17.66
CA LYS A 58 19.70 -12.75 -16.63
C LYS A 58 20.45 -11.50 -17.12
N THR A 59 21.04 -11.57 -18.32
CA THR A 59 21.82 -10.49 -18.94
C THR A 59 21.09 -9.98 -20.17
N ALA A 60 20.82 -8.68 -20.23
CA ALA A 60 20.19 -8.05 -21.39
C ALA A 60 21.02 -8.31 -22.66
N GLY A 61 20.39 -8.90 -23.68
CA GLY A 61 21.01 -9.20 -24.98
C GLY A 61 21.65 -10.60 -25.13
N ALA A 62 21.67 -11.43 -24.09
CA ALA A 62 22.15 -12.81 -24.19
C ALA A 62 20.99 -13.76 -24.54
N ALA A 63 21.28 -14.75 -25.40
CA ALA A 63 20.32 -15.80 -25.75
C ALA A 63 19.87 -16.57 -24.50
N GLY A 64 18.58 -16.87 -24.41
CA GLY A 64 18.06 -17.76 -23.37
C GLY A 64 18.73 -19.14 -23.46
N LYS A 65 18.80 -19.83 -22.32
CA LYS A 65 19.40 -21.16 -22.24
C LYS A 65 18.37 -22.14 -21.70
N GLU A 66 18.41 -23.37 -22.20
CA GLU A 66 17.68 -24.46 -21.57
C GLU A 66 18.30 -24.77 -20.21
N VAL A 67 17.46 -24.73 -19.18
CA VAL A 67 17.84 -25.03 -17.81
C VAL A 67 16.96 -26.17 -17.32
N THR A 68 17.58 -27.24 -16.85
CA THR A 68 16.89 -28.34 -16.17
C THR A 68 16.97 -28.13 -14.67
N VAL A 69 15.82 -28.02 -14.01
CA VAL A 69 15.70 -27.89 -12.56
C VAL A 69 15.10 -29.17 -12.00
N LYS A 70 15.73 -29.72 -10.96
CA LYS A 70 15.24 -30.89 -10.21
C LYS A 70 14.52 -30.44 -8.95
N VAL A 71 13.49 -31.18 -8.56
CA VAL A 71 12.80 -30.92 -7.28
C VAL A 71 13.76 -31.23 -6.12
N VAL A 72 13.87 -30.30 -5.17
CA VAL A 72 14.73 -30.43 -3.99
C VAL A 72 13.88 -30.85 -2.79
N ASN A 73 14.31 -31.91 -2.08
CA ASN A 73 13.67 -32.36 -0.85
C ASN A 73 13.94 -31.40 0.31
N LEU A 74 12.94 -30.62 0.72
CA LEU A 74 13.08 -29.66 1.82
C LEU A 74 13.12 -30.33 3.21
N LEU A 75 12.67 -31.59 3.33
CA LEU A 75 12.72 -32.38 4.57
C LEU A 75 14.03 -33.16 4.74
N SER A 76 15.01 -32.98 3.85
CA SER A 76 16.33 -33.59 4.04
C SER A 76 17.06 -32.99 5.24
N ALA A 77 17.95 -33.77 5.86
CA ALA A 77 18.69 -33.34 7.05
C ALA A 77 19.48 -32.04 6.82
N ASP A 78 20.03 -31.84 5.63
CA ASP A 78 20.80 -30.65 5.30
C ASP A 78 19.90 -29.42 5.12
N ASN A 79 18.76 -29.56 4.46
CA ASN A 79 17.80 -28.47 4.32
C ASN A 79 17.11 -28.11 5.64
N LEU A 80 16.84 -29.09 6.51
CA LEU A 80 16.29 -28.83 7.83
C LEU A 80 17.30 -28.08 8.71
N ARG A 81 18.58 -28.48 8.67
CA ARG A 81 19.68 -27.76 9.33
C ARG A 81 19.82 -26.34 8.77
N TYR A 82 19.75 -26.18 7.45
CA TYR A 82 19.77 -24.87 6.81
C TYR A 82 18.61 -23.99 7.28
N LEU A 83 17.37 -24.50 7.25
CA LEU A 83 16.18 -23.75 7.65
C LEU A 83 16.29 -23.28 9.11
N ILE A 84 16.70 -24.15 10.03
CA ILE A 84 16.82 -23.79 11.45
C ILE A 84 17.95 -22.77 11.67
N THR A 85 19.11 -22.96 11.04
CA THR A 85 20.26 -22.08 11.23
C THR A 85 20.13 -20.74 10.51
N LYS A 86 19.42 -20.69 9.39
CA LYS A 86 19.21 -19.49 8.57
C LYS A 86 17.86 -18.82 8.79
N TYR A 87 17.00 -19.35 9.65
CA TYR A 87 15.69 -18.74 9.93
C TYR A 87 15.78 -17.24 10.28
N PRO A 88 16.68 -16.79 11.18
CA PRO A 88 16.78 -15.36 11.48
C PRO A 88 17.19 -14.52 10.27
N ASP A 89 18.14 -15.01 9.47
CA ASP A 89 18.62 -14.33 8.26
C ASP A 89 17.51 -14.25 7.19
N ILE A 90 16.72 -15.31 7.03
CA ILE A 90 15.57 -15.36 6.10
C ILE A 90 14.49 -14.37 6.56
N TYR A 91 14.17 -14.36 7.85
CA TYR A 91 13.14 -13.50 8.42
C TYR A 91 13.52 -12.02 8.32
N VAL A 92 14.73 -11.65 8.76
CA VAL A 92 15.22 -10.26 8.71
C VAL A 92 15.57 -9.84 7.27
N GLY A 93 15.97 -10.78 6.43
CA GLY A 93 16.24 -10.59 5.00
C GLY A 93 14.99 -10.32 4.17
N TYR A 94 13.80 -10.60 4.68
CA TYR A 94 12.54 -10.42 3.97
C TYR A 94 12.28 -8.94 3.68
N THR A 95 12.48 -8.53 2.42
CA THR A 95 12.35 -7.13 1.96
C THR A 95 11.04 -6.46 2.38
N PRO A 96 9.86 -7.12 2.27
CA PRO A 96 8.60 -6.53 2.74
C PRO A 96 8.61 -6.13 4.21
N LEU A 97 9.30 -6.88 5.08
CA LEU A 97 9.38 -6.57 6.51
C LEU A 97 10.03 -5.21 6.74
N LYS A 98 11.17 -4.95 6.09
CA LYS A 98 11.93 -3.70 6.26
C LYS A 98 11.12 -2.48 5.82
N LEU A 99 10.51 -2.55 4.64
CA LEU A 99 9.72 -1.45 4.09
C LEU A 99 8.46 -1.19 4.92
N THR A 100 7.79 -2.26 5.32
CA THR A 100 6.53 -2.16 6.08
C THR A 100 6.78 -1.61 7.47
N LEU A 101 7.85 -2.00 8.17
CA LEU A 101 8.14 -1.49 9.52
C LEU A 101 8.37 0.03 9.55
N ILE A 102 9.13 0.57 8.60
CA ILE A 102 9.39 2.02 8.51
C ILE A 102 8.09 2.77 8.19
N MET A 103 7.30 2.25 7.24
CA MET A 103 6.01 2.84 6.89
C MET A 103 5.02 2.79 8.05
N MET A 104 4.90 1.66 8.75
CA MET A 104 4.01 1.51 9.90
C MET A 104 4.38 2.46 11.04
N ALA A 105 5.66 2.63 11.35
CA ALA A 105 6.11 3.59 12.35
C ALA A 105 5.72 5.03 11.96
N THR A 106 5.87 5.37 10.68
CA THR A 106 5.51 6.70 10.15
C THR A 106 4.00 6.93 10.19
N THR A 107 3.21 5.97 9.68
CA THR A 107 1.75 6.04 9.69
C THR A 107 1.21 6.09 11.12
N ALA A 108 1.76 5.31 12.06
CA ALA A 108 1.36 5.35 13.46
C ALA A 108 1.65 6.71 14.11
N PHE A 109 2.79 7.34 13.80
CA PHE A 109 3.09 8.68 14.27
C PHE A 109 2.07 9.70 13.73
N ILE A 110 1.80 9.68 12.43
CA ILE A 110 0.82 10.59 11.80
C ILE A 110 -0.57 10.39 12.37
N ASP A 111 -1.00 9.14 12.58
CA ASP A 111 -2.28 8.80 13.19
C ASP A 111 -2.41 9.41 14.60
N LYS A 112 -1.36 9.29 15.42
CA LYS A 112 -1.33 9.91 16.76
C LYS A 112 -1.41 11.44 16.73
N THR A 113 -0.99 12.10 15.64
CA THR A 113 -1.16 13.56 15.50
C THR A 113 -2.58 13.97 15.12
N GLY A 114 -3.44 13.04 14.69
CA GLY A 114 -4.77 13.35 14.17
C GLY A 114 -4.76 14.14 12.86
N PHE A 115 -3.64 14.13 12.12
CA PHE A 115 -3.45 14.94 10.91
C PHE A 115 -4.50 14.64 9.85
N PHE A 116 -4.64 13.38 9.45
CA PHE A 116 -5.57 12.98 8.40
C PHE A 116 -7.03 13.11 8.83
N GLU A 117 -7.35 12.79 10.09
CA GLU A 117 -8.69 13.01 10.65
C GLU A 117 -9.09 14.49 10.56
N THR A 118 -8.20 15.38 10.99
CA THR A 118 -8.41 16.83 10.94
C THR A 118 -8.51 17.34 9.49
N LEU A 119 -7.62 16.87 8.61
CA LEU A 119 -7.60 17.21 7.19
C LEU A 119 -8.93 16.83 6.54
N MET A 120 -9.39 15.60 6.74
CA MET A 120 -10.63 15.10 6.16
C MET A 120 -11.84 15.84 6.73
N LYS A 121 -11.94 16.04 8.06
CA LYS A 121 -12.99 16.89 8.67
C LYS A 121 -13.07 18.26 8.01
N LYS A 122 -11.93 18.95 7.86
CA LYS A 122 -11.88 20.32 7.33
C LYS A 122 -12.45 20.46 5.92
N TYR A 123 -12.16 19.50 5.05
CA TYR A 123 -12.57 19.58 3.64
C TYR A 123 -13.93 18.91 3.38
N LEU A 124 -14.24 17.82 4.08
CA LEU A 124 -15.47 17.09 3.90
C LEU A 124 -16.70 17.86 4.40
N LEU A 125 -16.57 18.56 5.53
CA LEU A 125 -17.66 19.40 6.08
C LEU A 125 -17.99 20.62 5.19
N LYS A 126 -17.11 20.98 4.27
CA LYS A 126 -17.29 22.11 3.33
C LYS A 126 -17.79 21.67 1.96
N ALA A 127 -18.01 20.38 1.74
CA ALA A 127 -18.48 19.86 0.46
C ALA A 127 -19.92 20.35 0.16
N PRO A 128 -20.22 20.77 -1.07
CA PRO A 128 -21.59 21.17 -1.43
C PRO A 128 -22.54 19.96 -1.39
N LYS A 129 -23.82 20.20 -1.12
CA LYS A 129 -24.85 19.15 -0.98
C LYS A 129 -24.88 18.17 -2.16
N SER A 130 -24.67 18.66 -3.38
CA SER A 130 -24.67 17.86 -4.61
C SER A 130 -23.48 16.90 -4.73
N LEU A 131 -22.36 17.17 -4.05
CA LEU A 131 -21.14 16.35 -4.10
C LEU A 131 -20.89 15.58 -2.80
N ILE A 132 -21.81 15.60 -1.84
CA ILE A 132 -21.58 15.03 -0.51
C ILE A 132 -21.28 13.53 -0.56
N THR A 133 -22.03 12.78 -1.37
CA THR A 133 -21.83 11.35 -1.58
C THR A 133 -20.49 11.07 -2.22
N PHE A 134 -20.10 11.87 -3.21
CA PHE A 134 -18.79 11.77 -3.84
C PHE A 134 -17.67 12.10 -2.88
N ALA A 135 -17.82 13.14 -2.07
CA ALA A 135 -16.82 13.54 -1.09
C ALA A 135 -16.63 12.44 -0.03
N VAL A 136 -17.71 11.84 0.48
CA VAL A 136 -17.65 10.70 1.42
C VAL A 136 -17.03 9.47 0.74
N ALA A 137 -17.41 9.15 -0.49
CA ALA A 137 -16.83 8.04 -1.24
C ALA A 137 -15.32 8.22 -1.47
N PHE A 138 -14.92 9.42 -1.93
CA PHE A 138 -13.53 9.76 -2.20
C PHE A 138 -12.68 9.72 -0.92
N MET A 139 -13.21 10.26 0.17
CA MET A 139 -12.58 10.18 1.48
C MET A 139 -12.42 8.71 1.92
N ALA A 140 -13.48 7.90 1.82
CA ALA A 140 -13.47 6.50 2.23
C ALA A 140 -12.45 5.67 1.43
N VAL A 141 -12.32 5.91 0.12
CA VAL A 141 -11.32 5.23 -0.72
C VAL A 141 -9.89 5.57 -0.26
N ASN A 142 -9.62 6.82 0.10
CA ASN A 142 -8.30 7.24 0.62
C ASN A 142 -8.08 6.94 2.11
N ALA A 143 -9.04 6.31 2.79
CA ALA A 143 -9.00 6.17 4.24
C ALA A 143 -7.88 5.24 4.71
N ASN A 144 -7.37 4.35 3.86
CA ASN A 144 -6.28 3.44 4.22
C ASN A 144 -4.97 4.19 4.58
N LEU A 145 -4.83 5.48 4.21
CA LEU A 145 -3.69 6.32 4.57
C LEU A 145 -3.58 6.49 6.09
N MET A 146 -4.72 6.35 6.77
CA MET A 146 -4.86 6.32 8.22
C MET A 146 -4.82 4.89 8.78
N SER A 147 -4.45 3.89 7.98
CA SER A 147 -4.53 2.48 8.37
C SER A 147 -5.95 2.12 8.86
N ASP A 148 -6.05 1.38 9.97
CA ASP A 148 -7.32 0.95 10.56
C ASP A 148 -8.18 2.13 11.06
N ALA A 149 -7.57 3.21 11.54
CA ALA A 149 -8.29 4.39 12.06
C ALA A 149 -9.18 5.02 10.98
N GLY A 150 -8.75 4.97 9.72
CA GLY A 150 -9.52 5.50 8.60
C GLY A 150 -10.82 4.76 8.34
N THR A 151 -10.86 3.45 8.56
CA THR A 151 -12.08 2.64 8.39
C THR A 151 -13.13 3.04 9.42
N TYR A 152 -12.73 3.13 10.69
CA TYR A 152 -13.64 3.56 11.77
C TYR A 152 -14.11 5.00 11.57
N PHE A 153 -13.20 5.89 11.18
CA PHE A 153 -13.52 7.28 10.89
C PHE A 153 -14.53 7.40 9.75
N SER A 154 -14.32 6.66 8.65
CA SER A 154 -15.17 6.71 7.46
C SER A 154 -16.59 6.22 7.73
N LEU A 155 -16.74 5.18 8.56
CA LEU A 155 -18.04 4.69 9.04
C LEU A 155 -18.77 5.79 9.81
N ALA A 156 -18.12 6.38 10.81
CA ALA A 156 -18.71 7.38 11.69
C ALA A 156 -19.08 8.66 10.93
N ILE A 157 -18.14 9.23 10.19
CA ILE A 157 -18.34 10.51 9.50
C ILE A 157 -19.32 10.38 8.33
N GLY A 158 -19.34 9.23 7.64
CA GLY A 158 -20.30 8.94 6.59
C GLY A 158 -21.73 9.01 7.11
N GLY A 159 -22.00 8.34 8.24
CA GLY A 159 -23.31 8.38 8.89
C GLY A 159 -23.71 9.78 9.36
N VAL A 160 -22.81 10.49 10.04
CA VAL A 160 -23.05 11.86 10.54
C VAL A 160 -23.37 12.82 9.40
N ILE A 161 -22.60 12.76 8.31
CA ILE A 161 -22.80 13.64 7.16
C ILE A 161 -24.13 13.37 6.47
N PHE A 162 -24.48 12.10 6.26
CA PHE A 162 -25.78 11.78 5.67
C PHE A 162 -26.91 12.27 6.58
N HIS A 163 -26.79 12.06 7.90
CA HIS A 163 -27.79 12.54 8.85
C HIS A 163 -27.98 14.06 8.80
N ALA A 164 -26.87 14.82 8.86
CA ALA A 164 -26.90 16.27 8.85
C ALA A 164 -27.49 16.87 7.56
N MET A 165 -27.46 16.10 6.47
CA MET A 165 -28.01 16.50 5.17
C MET A 165 -29.46 16.07 4.97
N GLY A 166 -30.12 15.54 6.01
CA GLY A 166 -31.48 15.04 5.95
C GLY A 166 -31.59 13.72 5.18
N ARG A 167 -30.49 12.98 5.03
CA ARG A 167 -30.44 11.69 4.33
C ARG A 167 -30.38 10.54 5.32
N ASN A 168 -30.64 9.32 4.85
CA ASN A 168 -30.55 8.13 5.68
C ASN A 168 -29.09 7.88 6.14
N PRO A 169 -28.78 7.96 7.45
CA PRO A 169 -27.42 7.78 7.95
C PRO A 169 -26.83 6.41 7.64
N LEU A 170 -27.67 5.37 7.55
CA LEU A 170 -27.25 4.01 7.23
C LEU A 170 -26.57 3.94 5.86
N ILE A 171 -27.03 4.75 4.90
CA ILE A 171 -26.43 4.82 3.56
C ILE A 171 -25.01 5.37 3.65
N GLY A 172 -24.80 6.41 4.47
CA GLY A 172 -23.49 6.97 4.74
C GLY A 172 -22.54 5.98 5.39
N VAL A 173 -23.02 5.18 6.36
CA VAL A 173 -22.25 4.10 7.00
C VAL A 173 -21.88 3.02 5.98
N ILE A 174 -22.84 2.56 5.17
CA ILE A 174 -22.61 1.56 4.11
C ILE A 174 -21.58 2.07 3.11
N LEU A 175 -21.72 3.32 2.65
CA LEU A 175 -20.80 3.93 1.71
C LEU A 175 -19.40 4.06 2.30
N GLY A 176 -19.28 4.50 3.56
CA GLY A 176 -18.00 4.57 4.27
C GLY A 176 -17.33 3.19 4.33
N TYR A 177 -18.06 2.15 4.72
CA TYR A 177 -17.55 0.79 4.79
C TYR A 177 -17.11 0.25 3.42
N ALA A 178 -17.99 0.37 2.42
CA ALA A 178 -17.76 -0.13 1.08
C ALA A 178 -16.60 0.61 0.39
N GLY A 179 -16.47 1.92 0.63
CA GLY A 179 -15.37 2.73 0.13
C GLY A 179 -14.03 2.33 0.72
N CYS A 180 -13.93 2.19 2.04
CA CYS A 180 -12.69 1.74 2.68
C CYS A 180 -12.31 0.32 2.28
N SER A 181 -13.28 -0.60 2.26
CA SER A 181 -13.02 -2.03 2.01
C SER A 181 -12.77 -2.31 0.54
N GLY A 182 -13.59 -1.76 -0.36
CA GLY A 182 -13.46 -1.94 -1.81
C GLY A 182 -12.37 -1.07 -2.43
N GLY A 183 -12.05 0.06 -1.80
CA GLY A 183 -11.01 1.00 -2.23
C GLY A 183 -9.67 0.83 -1.52
N PHE A 184 -9.49 -0.20 -0.68
CA PHE A 184 -8.38 -0.32 0.27
C PHE A 184 -6.98 -0.14 -0.33
N THR A 185 -6.77 -0.43 -1.61
CA THR A 185 -5.46 -0.27 -2.27
C THR A 185 -5.33 1.03 -3.07
N ALA A 186 -6.44 1.66 -3.45
CA ALA A 186 -6.45 2.79 -4.36
C ALA A 186 -6.29 4.12 -3.60
N ASN A 187 -5.15 4.79 -3.76
CA ASN A 187 -4.86 6.02 -3.03
C ASN A 187 -4.26 7.11 -3.90
N LEU A 188 -4.56 8.36 -3.54
CA LEU A 188 -3.93 9.52 -4.16
C LEU A 188 -2.46 9.69 -3.75
N PHE A 189 -2.10 9.17 -2.58
CA PHE A 189 -0.74 9.17 -2.04
C PHE A 189 -0.27 7.74 -1.77
N LEU A 190 1.03 7.53 -1.71
CA LEU A 190 1.60 6.23 -1.37
C LEU A 190 1.21 5.82 0.05
N ALA A 191 0.73 4.60 0.19
CA ALA A 191 0.35 3.99 1.45
C ALA A 191 1.35 2.88 1.85
N GLY A 192 1.25 2.41 3.10
CA GLY A 192 2.05 1.27 3.56
C GLY A 192 1.80 -0.01 2.74
N THR A 193 0.60 -0.15 2.18
CA THR A 193 0.24 -1.25 1.27
C THR A 193 1.05 -1.26 -0.01
N ASP A 194 1.38 -0.11 -0.58
CA ASP A 194 2.19 -0.01 -1.79
C ASP A 194 3.61 -0.49 -1.54
N ALA A 195 4.18 -0.11 -0.39
CA ALA A 195 5.51 -0.56 0.04
C ALA A 195 5.55 -2.07 0.31
N LEU A 196 4.49 -2.62 0.94
CA LEU A 196 4.33 -4.05 1.18
C LEU A 196 4.28 -4.84 -0.15
N LEU A 197 3.41 -4.43 -1.08
CA LEU A 197 3.23 -5.09 -2.37
C LEU A 197 4.48 -4.98 -3.26
N ALA A 198 5.15 -3.83 -3.24
CA ALA A 198 6.41 -3.63 -3.94
C ALA A 198 7.49 -4.58 -3.39
N GLY A 199 7.64 -4.68 -2.07
CA GLY A 199 8.60 -5.59 -1.46
C GLY A 199 8.33 -7.06 -1.79
N ILE A 200 7.06 -7.49 -1.86
CA ILE A 200 6.70 -8.87 -2.21
C ILE A 200 7.09 -9.14 -3.67
N THR A 201 6.78 -8.18 -4.54
CA THR A 201 7.11 -8.25 -5.96
C THR A 201 8.62 -8.33 -6.16
N GLU A 202 9.39 -7.47 -5.48
CA GLU A 202 10.85 -7.47 -5.51
C GLU A 202 11.41 -8.83 -5.08
N ASN A 203 10.92 -9.40 -3.98
CA ASN A 203 11.38 -10.69 -3.49
C ASN A 203 11.17 -11.84 -4.50
N ILE A 204 10.06 -11.83 -5.23
CA ILE A 204 9.77 -12.85 -6.26
C ILE A 204 10.65 -12.62 -7.50
N VAL A 205 10.76 -11.37 -7.96
CA VAL A 205 11.53 -10.99 -9.16
C VAL A 205 13.02 -11.28 -8.98
N GLU A 206 13.57 -11.00 -7.78
CA GLU A 206 14.94 -11.37 -7.40
C GLU A 206 15.16 -12.89 -7.46
N GLN A 207 14.22 -13.70 -6.93
CA GLN A 207 14.31 -15.16 -7.00
C GLN A 207 14.29 -15.69 -8.43
N MET A 208 13.60 -15.01 -9.34
CA MET A 208 13.61 -15.32 -10.77
C MET A 208 14.91 -14.87 -11.48
N GLY A 209 15.77 -14.11 -10.79
CA GLY A 209 17.01 -13.56 -11.35
C GLY A 209 16.79 -12.41 -12.32
N LEU A 210 15.64 -11.74 -12.25
CA LEU A 210 15.33 -10.55 -13.03
C LEU A 210 15.79 -9.32 -12.25
N SER A 211 16.67 -8.50 -12.82
CA SER A 211 17.08 -7.23 -12.20
C SER A 211 16.16 -6.11 -12.68
N VAL A 212 14.94 -6.08 -12.14
CA VAL A 212 13.97 -5.00 -12.39
C VAL A 212 13.97 -4.06 -11.20
N PRO A 213 14.19 -2.75 -11.39
CA PRO A 213 14.10 -1.79 -10.30
C PRO A 213 12.63 -1.66 -9.87
N ILE A 214 12.26 -2.32 -8.77
CA ILE A 214 10.95 -2.20 -8.15
C ILE A 214 11.01 -1.07 -7.12
N ASN A 215 10.02 -0.18 -7.14
CA ASN A 215 9.88 0.87 -6.14
C ASN A 215 8.40 0.97 -5.69
N PRO A 216 8.11 1.50 -4.49
CA PRO A 216 6.74 1.63 -3.99
C PRO A 216 5.81 2.46 -4.88
N ALA A 217 6.34 3.35 -5.73
CA ALA A 217 5.55 4.19 -6.63
C ALA A 217 5.26 3.54 -7.99
N ILE A 218 5.66 2.29 -8.22
CA ILE A 218 5.50 1.61 -9.53
C ILE A 218 4.04 1.58 -10.01
N ASN A 219 3.08 1.52 -9.08
CA ASN A 219 1.65 1.52 -9.38
C ASN A 219 0.98 2.89 -9.18
N TYR A 220 1.73 3.94 -8.86
CA TYR A 220 1.18 5.20 -8.37
C TYR A 220 0.13 5.81 -9.31
N PHE A 221 0.46 5.97 -10.59
CA PHE A 221 -0.44 6.58 -11.57
C PHE A 221 -1.74 5.78 -11.75
N PHE A 222 -1.65 4.45 -11.68
CA PHE A 222 -2.82 3.58 -11.74
C PHE A 222 -3.66 3.73 -10.48
N MET A 223 -3.06 3.67 -9.29
CA MET A 223 -3.79 3.80 -8.02
C MET A 223 -4.45 5.16 -7.86
N ALA A 224 -3.76 6.24 -8.18
CA ALA A 224 -4.31 7.60 -8.14
C ALA A 224 -5.51 7.77 -9.09
N SER A 225 -5.43 7.19 -10.30
CA SER A 225 -6.55 7.19 -11.25
C SER A 225 -7.71 6.30 -10.76
N ALA A 226 -7.39 5.14 -10.19
CA ALA A 226 -8.36 4.21 -9.62
C ALA A 226 -9.13 4.83 -8.45
N THR A 227 -8.49 5.67 -7.63
CA THR A 227 -9.15 6.39 -6.54
C THR A 227 -10.32 7.24 -7.04
N VAL A 228 -10.11 8.02 -8.11
CA VAL A 228 -11.16 8.86 -8.70
C VAL A 228 -12.25 7.99 -9.34
N PHE A 229 -11.84 6.96 -10.09
CA PHE A 229 -12.77 6.03 -10.73
C PHE A 229 -13.67 5.31 -9.70
N LEU A 230 -13.10 4.82 -8.60
CA LEU A 230 -13.83 4.16 -7.52
C LEU A 230 -14.75 5.12 -6.78
N ALA A 231 -14.30 6.34 -6.49
CA ALA A 231 -15.14 7.35 -5.88
C ALA A 231 -16.39 7.66 -6.73
N ILE A 232 -16.23 7.80 -8.06
CA ILE A 232 -17.35 7.97 -8.99
C ILE A 232 -18.25 6.74 -8.99
N THR A 233 -17.68 5.55 -9.11
CA THR A 233 -18.42 4.29 -9.20
C THR A 233 -19.24 4.02 -7.94
N LEU A 234 -18.63 4.20 -6.76
CA LEU A 234 -19.30 4.08 -5.46
C LEU A 234 -20.41 5.11 -5.31
N THR A 235 -20.19 6.35 -5.75
CA THR A 235 -21.22 7.39 -5.75
C THR A 235 -22.42 6.98 -6.60
N LEU A 236 -22.18 6.57 -7.85
CA LEU A 236 -23.24 6.15 -8.77
C LEU A 236 -24.00 4.93 -8.25
N PHE A 237 -23.28 3.95 -7.70
CA PHE A 237 -23.89 2.76 -7.12
C PHE A 237 -24.72 3.11 -5.88
N THR A 238 -24.21 3.97 -5.00
CA THR A 238 -24.93 4.40 -3.82
C THR A 238 -26.21 5.15 -4.18
N GLU A 239 -26.14 6.17 -5.04
CA GLU A 239 -27.31 6.97 -5.43
C GLU A 239 -28.35 6.16 -6.21
N LYS A 240 -27.91 5.30 -7.15
CA LYS A 240 -28.84 4.60 -8.04
C LYS A 240 -29.37 3.29 -7.47
N VAL A 241 -28.61 2.62 -6.60
CA VAL A 241 -28.93 1.28 -6.10
C VAL A 241 -29.20 1.32 -4.60
N VAL A 242 -28.22 1.73 -3.79
CA VAL A 242 -28.32 1.66 -2.33
C VAL A 242 -29.44 2.55 -1.79
N CYS A 243 -29.54 3.80 -2.26
CA CYS A 243 -30.59 4.73 -1.85
C CYS A 243 -32.00 4.20 -2.17
N LYS A 244 -32.16 3.50 -3.31
CA LYS A 244 -33.43 2.88 -3.69
C LYS A 244 -33.74 1.61 -2.90
N MET A 245 -32.71 0.86 -2.51
CA MET A 245 -32.88 -0.38 -1.74
C MET A 245 -33.20 -0.14 -0.27
N VAL A 246 -32.49 0.81 0.34
CA VAL A 246 -32.60 1.10 1.79
C VAL A 246 -33.68 2.13 2.07
N GLY A 247 -34.01 2.97 1.08
CA GLY A 247 -34.84 4.15 1.25
C GLY A 247 -34.01 5.30 1.81
N ASP A 248 -33.88 6.36 1.01
CA ASP A 248 -33.32 7.63 1.46
C ASP A 248 -34.51 8.48 1.93
N GLY A 249 -34.74 8.53 3.24
CA GLY A 249 -35.86 9.29 3.82
C GLY A 249 -35.65 10.80 3.64
N GLU A 250 -36.74 11.57 3.58
CA GLU A 250 -36.68 13.03 3.61
C GLU A 250 -36.55 13.51 5.06
N GLY A 251 -35.33 13.43 5.60
CA GLY A 251 -35.00 14.01 6.89
C GLY A 251 -34.87 15.53 6.81
N VAL A 252 -35.02 16.20 7.95
CA VAL A 252 -34.72 17.63 8.07
C VAL A 252 -33.20 17.83 8.03
N VAL A 253 -32.72 18.79 7.23
CA VAL A 253 -31.31 19.17 7.21
C VAL A 253 -30.96 19.82 8.55
N ASP A 254 -30.14 19.14 9.35
CA ASP A 254 -29.62 19.64 10.61
C ASP A 254 -28.10 19.78 10.55
N ARG A 255 -27.64 21.01 10.27
CA ARG A 255 -26.21 21.32 10.19
C ARG A 255 -25.53 21.44 11.55
N SER A 256 -26.28 21.52 12.66
CA SER A 256 -25.69 21.62 14.00
C SER A 256 -24.87 20.37 14.35
N LEU A 257 -25.25 19.21 13.79
CA LEU A 257 -24.51 17.96 13.89
C LEU A 257 -23.10 18.04 13.28
N LEU A 258 -22.90 18.90 12.28
CA LEU A 258 -21.59 19.10 11.63
C LEU A 258 -20.70 20.04 12.45
N GLU A 259 -21.29 20.92 13.26
CA GLU A 259 -20.53 21.85 14.11
C GLU A 259 -19.70 21.11 15.16
N GLN A 260 -20.21 19.99 15.68
CA GLN A 260 -19.50 19.13 16.63
C GLN A 260 -18.22 18.48 16.05
N TYR A 261 -18.13 18.40 14.72
CA TYR A 261 -16.99 17.78 14.02
C TYR A 261 -16.06 18.82 13.37
N GLN A 262 -16.33 20.12 13.56
CA GLN A 262 -15.45 21.18 13.09
C GLN A 262 -14.07 21.06 13.75
N PRO A 263 -12.97 21.18 12.98
CA PRO A 263 -11.64 21.29 13.56
C PRO A 263 -11.54 22.47 14.53
N THR A 264 -10.86 22.27 15.66
CA THR A 264 -10.57 23.37 16.59
C THR A 264 -9.59 24.38 15.95
N PRO A 265 -9.53 25.63 16.45
CA PRO A 265 -8.54 26.61 15.98
C PRO A 265 -7.08 26.11 16.10
N GLU A 266 -6.79 25.31 17.11
CA GLU A 266 -5.48 24.69 17.32
C GLU A 266 -5.19 23.61 16.27
N GLN A 267 -6.17 22.75 15.97
CA GLN A 267 -6.07 21.75 14.90
C GLN A 267 -5.89 22.41 13.53
N GLU A 268 -6.63 23.50 13.26
CA GLU A 268 -6.44 24.27 12.04
C GLU A 268 -5.05 24.90 11.95
N LYS A 269 -4.55 25.45 13.07
CA LYS A 269 -3.19 26.01 13.14
C LYS A 269 -2.16 24.90 12.89
N GLY A 270 -2.31 23.74 13.52
CA GLY A 270 -1.47 22.57 13.30
C GLY A 270 -1.45 22.14 11.84
N LEU A 271 -2.62 22.12 11.18
CA LEU A 271 -2.74 21.77 9.77
C LEU A 271 -2.04 22.79 8.84
N ARG A 272 -2.03 24.08 9.20
CA ARG A 272 -1.28 25.10 8.45
C ARG A 272 0.23 24.92 8.61
N TRP A 273 0.70 24.69 9.84
CA TRP A 273 2.12 24.45 10.11
C TRP A 273 2.64 23.16 9.51
N SER A 274 1.85 22.08 9.51
CA SER A 274 2.21 20.86 8.79
C SER A 274 2.27 21.08 7.29
N GLY A 275 1.36 21.90 6.73
CA GLY A 275 1.43 22.36 5.34
C GLY A 275 2.73 23.11 5.03
N TYR A 276 3.13 24.07 5.89
CA TYR A 276 4.41 24.77 5.75
C TYR A 276 5.62 23.84 5.90
N GLY A 277 5.57 22.90 6.85
CA GLY A 277 6.62 21.89 7.02
C GLY A 277 6.74 20.98 5.81
N PHE A 278 5.63 20.58 5.20
CA PHE A 278 5.62 19.80 3.96
C PHE A 278 6.21 20.59 2.79
N LEU A 279 5.85 21.87 2.63
CA LEU A 279 6.44 22.72 1.59
C LEU A 279 7.95 22.93 1.81
N PHE A 280 8.37 23.13 3.05
CA PHE A 280 9.79 23.22 3.41
C PHE A 280 10.52 21.93 3.07
N PHE A 281 9.96 20.77 3.42
CA PHE A 281 10.49 19.47 3.04
C PHE A 281 10.61 19.32 1.53
N LEU A 282 9.57 19.67 0.76
CA LEU A 282 9.63 19.63 -0.70
C LEU A 282 10.71 20.57 -1.26
N ALA A 283 10.88 21.76 -0.69
CA ALA A 283 11.93 22.69 -1.10
C ALA A 283 13.33 22.13 -0.83
N VAL A 284 13.55 21.53 0.33
CA VAL A 284 14.81 20.85 0.66
C VAL A 284 15.05 19.67 -0.27
N MET A 285 14.04 18.83 -0.50
CA MET A 285 14.15 17.70 -1.42
C MET A 285 14.40 18.15 -2.86
N ALA A 286 13.75 19.22 -3.32
CA ALA A 286 14.00 19.81 -4.63
C ALA A 286 15.44 20.34 -4.73
N LEU A 287 15.95 21.03 -3.71
CA LEU A 287 17.35 21.48 -3.67
C LEU A 287 18.33 20.30 -3.72
N LEU A 288 17.99 19.19 -3.09
CA LEU A 288 18.83 17.99 -3.05
C LEU A 288 18.69 17.07 -4.27
N THR A 289 17.73 17.32 -5.17
CA THR A 289 17.43 16.45 -6.32
C THR A 289 17.40 17.14 -7.69
N VAL A 290 17.02 18.41 -7.76
CA VAL A 290 16.84 19.15 -9.03
C VAL A 290 18.15 19.69 -9.61
N PRO A 291 19.09 20.26 -8.85
CA PRO A 291 20.37 20.70 -9.40
C PRO A 291 21.15 19.54 -10.03
N GLN A 292 21.91 19.80 -11.10
CA GLN A 292 22.73 18.78 -11.77
C GLN A 292 23.82 18.20 -10.85
N THR A 293 24.30 19.01 -9.89
CA THR A 293 25.29 18.64 -8.87
C THR A 293 24.66 18.12 -7.58
N ALA A 294 23.35 17.85 -7.58
CA ALA A 294 22.64 17.53 -6.34
C ALA A 294 23.01 16.14 -5.81
N ILE A 295 23.15 16.04 -4.49
CA ILE A 295 23.70 14.88 -3.79
C ILE A 295 22.83 13.63 -3.97
N LEU A 296 21.52 13.81 -4.18
CA LEU A 296 20.57 12.69 -4.32
C LEU A 296 20.30 12.31 -5.78
N ARG A 297 21.10 12.78 -6.74
CA ARG A 297 21.08 12.29 -8.12
C ARG A 297 21.95 11.04 -8.29
N ASN A 298 21.74 10.34 -9.40
CA ASN A 298 22.54 9.18 -9.75
C ASN A 298 23.91 9.59 -10.30
N GLN A 299 24.82 8.62 -10.43
CA GLN A 299 26.20 8.86 -10.90
C GLN A 299 26.26 9.43 -12.32
N ALA A 300 25.22 9.25 -13.13
CA ALA A 300 25.12 9.81 -14.47
C ALA A 300 24.49 11.23 -14.51
N GLY A 301 24.22 11.84 -13.34
CA GLY A 301 23.58 13.16 -13.24
C GLY A 301 22.07 13.15 -13.52
N GLY A 302 21.47 11.98 -13.67
CA GLY A 302 20.04 11.76 -13.88
C GLY A 302 19.29 11.43 -12.58
N PHE A 303 17.95 11.47 -12.66
CA PHE A 303 17.07 11.12 -11.55
C PHE A 303 16.57 9.66 -11.61
N LEU A 304 16.52 9.09 -12.82
CA LEU A 304 16.07 7.74 -13.15
C LEU A 304 17.17 6.99 -13.91
N PRO A 305 17.18 5.64 -13.94
CA PRO A 305 16.22 4.70 -13.33
C PRO A 305 16.49 4.35 -11.85
N LYS A 306 17.67 4.68 -11.32
CA LYS A 306 18.04 4.48 -9.92
C LYS A 306 18.57 5.80 -9.35
N SER A 307 18.11 6.22 -8.18
CA SER A 307 18.67 7.35 -7.40
C SER A 307 18.43 7.08 -5.91
N PRO A 308 19.16 7.70 -4.96
CA PRO A 308 18.90 7.49 -3.53
C PRO A 308 17.41 7.63 -3.10
N PRO A 309 16.60 8.55 -3.67
CA PRO A 309 15.15 8.62 -3.41
C PRO A 309 14.32 7.56 -4.14
N VAL A 310 14.84 6.95 -5.21
CA VAL A 310 14.22 5.86 -5.97
C VAL A 310 15.21 4.69 -6.02
N PRO A 311 15.42 3.97 -4.90
CA PRO A 311 16.36 2.86 -4.86
C PRO A 311 15.81 1.75 -5.78
N GLY A 312 16.63 1.30 -6.72
CA GLY A 312 16.32 0.15 -7.57
C GLY A 312 17.03 -1.13 -7.14
N ASP A 313 17.46 -1.21 -5.88
CA ASP A 313 18.08 -2.36 -5.21
C ASP A 313 18.42 -1.98 -3.75
N TYR A 314 17.82 -2.64 -2.74
CA TYR A 314 18.19 -2.44 -1.32
C TYR A 314 19.53 -3.09 -0.94
N HIS A 315 20.10 -3.92 -1.83
CA HIS A 315 21.38 -4.58 -1.61
C HIS A 315 22.60 -3.65 -1.76
N ASP A 316 22.42 -2.42 -2.27
CA ASP A 316 23.50 -1.49 -2.55
C ASP A 316 23.92 -0.59 -1.37
N HIS A 317 23.51 -0.95 -0.14
CA HIS A 317 24.00 -0.30 1.09
C HIS A 317 25.52 -0.31 1.22
N ARG A 318 26.21 -1.32 0.64
CA ARG A 318 27.68 -1.36 0.60
C ARG A 318 28.28 -0.28 -0.30
N LEU A 319 27.55 0.17 -1.31
CA LEU A 319 27.97 1.25 -2.22
C LEU A 319 27.72 2.61 -1.59
N PHE A 320 26.63 2.81 -0.84
CA PHE A 320 26.42 4.01 -0.02
C PHE A 320 27.52 4.20 1.04
N VAL A 321 27.93 3.12 1.72
CA VAL A 321 29.04 3.16 2.70
C VAL A 321 30.40 3.42 2.01
N ARG A 322 30.61 2.89 0.79
CA ARG A 322 31.80 3.23 -0.02
C ARG A 322 31.78 4.70 -0.48
N GLN A 323 30.62 5.24 -0.85
CA GLN A 323 30.43 6.64 -1.22
C GLN A 323 30.75 7.58 -0.05
N HIS A 324 30.31 7.25 1.17
CA HIS A 324 30.62 8.05 2.36
C HIS A 324 32.13 8.04 2.68
N ARG A 325 32.80 6.88 2.56
CA ARG A 325 34.26 6.80 2.72
C ARG A 325 35.04 7.53 1.62
N ALA A 326 34.54 7.52 0.38
CA ALA A 326 35.18 8.23 -0.73
C ALA A 326 35.05 9.76 -0.59
N ALA A 327 33.87 10.25 -0.18
CA ALA A 327 33.63 11.66 0.10
C ALA A 327 34.47 12.16 1.30
N LEU A 328 34.61 11.35 2.35
CA LEU A 328 35.49 11.68 3.50
C LEU A 328 36.98 11.69 3.13
N ARG A 329 37.42 10.86 2.16
CA ARG A 329 38.81 10.87 1.66
C ARG A 329 39.12 12.08 0.78
N LEU A 330 38.13 12.66 0.11
CA LEU A 330 38.30 13.88 -0.70
C LEU A 330 38.36 15.15 0.15
N GLY A 331 38.05 15.08 1.45
CA GLY A 331 38.19 16.18 2.42
C GLY A 331 39.57 16.28 3.09
N HIS A 332 40.44 15.28 2.95
CA HIS A 332 41.83 15.34 3.39
C HIS A 332 42.76 15.33 2.16
N ARG A 333 43.13 16.52 1.70
CA ARG A 333 44.36 16.68 0.91
C ARG A 333 45.55 16.54 1.87
N PRO A 334 46.50 15.61 1.63
CA PRO A 334 47.84 15.78 2.14
C PRO A 334 48.47 16.92 1.33
N ASP A 335 48.94 17.95 2.04
CA ASP A 335 49.65 19.06 1.44
C ASP A 335 50.96 18.58 0.79
N GLN A 336 51.09 18.93 -0.49
CA GLN A 336 52.28 19.30 -1.27
C GLN A 336 53.57 18.48 -1.12
N GLU A 337 53.98 17.87 -2.24
CA GLU A 337 55.35 17.43 -2.52
C GLU A 337 56.30 18.62 -2.73
N GLY A 338 57.53 18.47 -2.20
CA GLY A 338 58.77 18.83 -2.90
C GLY A 338 59.70 19.82 -2.18
N PRO A 339 61.03 19.75 -2.41
CA PRO A 339 61.80 18.79 -3.21
C PRO A 339 62.44 17.64 -2.40
#